data_AF-A0A067LBA7-F1
#
_entry.id   AF-A0A067LBA7-F1
#
_cell.length_a   1.000
_cell.length_b   1.000
_cell.length_c   1.000
_cell.angle_alpha   90.00
_cell.angle_beta   90.00
_cell.angle_gamma   90.00
#
_symmetry.space_group_name_H-M   'P 1'
#
loop_
_entity.id
_entity.type
_entity.pdbx_description
1 polymer ?
#
loop_
_entity_poly.entity_id
_entity_poly.type
_entity_poly.pdbx_seq_one_letter_code
_entity_poly.pdbx_strand_id
1 'polypeptide(L)'
;MAGDSKASLSNGTANIQSDPRRTYQVVVAATRDMGIGKEGKLPWRLPSDLKFFKDVTLTTSDSGRKNAVIMGRKTWESIPLEHRPLPGRLNVVLTRSGSFDIATAENVVICGSLTSALELLAASPYCLSIEKVFIIGGGQILRESLNAPGCDAIHITEIETSIDCDTFIPKIDSSVFQPWYSSFPIVENNVRYCFATYVRVRVSAVESHGQDNGLSSDNSYIKFEVKKFSFLPKMVFERHEEFLYLRLVQDIISDGNLKDDRTGTGTLSKFGCQMRFNLRRTFPLLTTKKVFWRGVVEELLWFISGSTNCKVLQEKGIHIWDGNASRDYLDGIGLKDREEGDLGPVYGFQWRHFGARYTDMHADYTGQGFDQLLDVIDKIKNNPDDRRIILSAWNPSDLKLMALPPCHMFAQFYVANGELSCQMYQRSADMGLGVPFNIASYALLTCIVSHVCDLVPGDFVHVLGDAHVYRTHVRPLQEQLQKPPKPFPILKINPEKKNIDSFVAADFKLIGYDPHQKIEMKMAI
;
A
#
# COMPACT_ATOMS: atom_id res chain seq x y z
N MET A 1 -8.17 -44.15 -56.74
CA MET A 1 -9.13 -43.48 -55.85
C MET A 1 -8.33 -43.05 -54.63
N ALA A 2 -7.73 -41.86 -54.66
CA ALA A 2 -8.33 -40.57 -54.31
C ALA A 2 -8.80 -40.53 -52.84
N GLY A 3 -8.11 -39.73 -52.03
CA GLY A 3 -8.39 -39.50 -50.62
C GLY A 3 -7.28 -38.69 -49.95
N ASP A 4 -7.15 -37.43 -50.34
CA ASP A 4 -6.30 -36.42 -49.70
C ASP A 4 -6.67 -36.19 -48.23
N SER A 5 -5.68 -36.11 -47.34
CA SER A 5 -5.79 -35.33 -46.11
C SER A 5 -4.45 -34.65 -45.79
N LYS A 6 -4.39 -33.35 -46.10
CA LYS A 6 -3.32 -32.44 -45.67
C LYS A 6 -3.44 -32.20 -44.16
N ALA A 7 -2.49 -32.71 -43.39
CA ALA A 7 -2.25 -32.25 -42.01
C ALA A 7 -1.18 -31.15 -42.03
N SER A 8 -1.60 -29.93 -41.73
CA SER A 8 -0.76 -28.75 -41.54
C SER A 8 0.11 -28.89 -40.29
N LEU A 9 1.40 -28.63 -40.45
CA LEU A 9 2.37 -28.44 -39.37
C LEU A 9 1.93 -27.29 -38.45
N SER A 10 1.61 -27.59 -37.19
CA SER A 10 1.48 -26.58 -36.15
C SER A 10 2.86 -26.29 -35.55
N ASN A 11 3.29 -25.04 -35.67
CA ASN A 11 4.48 -24.51 -35.01
C ASN A 11 4.35 -24.70 -33.50
N GLY A 12 5.31 -25.43 -32.93
CA GLY A 12 5.42 -25.68 -31.50
C GLY A 12 5.48 -24.37 -30.72
N THR A 13 4.52 -24.21 -29.82
CA THR A 13 4.62 -23.28 -28.70
C THR A 13 5.88 -23.62 -27.90
N ALA A 14 6.79 -22.67 -27.80
CA ALA A 14 7.97 -22.77 -26.96
C ALA A 14 7.51 -23.03 -25.52
N ASN A 15 7.69 -24.27 -25.09
CA ASN A 15 7.46 -24.72 -23.73
C ASN A 15 8.48 -23.98 -22.85
N ILE A 16 8.04 -22.94 -22.12
CA ILE A 16 8.86 -22.23 -21.14
C ILE A 16 9.16 -23.24 -20.03
N GLN A 17 10.31 -23.89 -20.15
CA GLN A 17 10.82 -24.86 -19.20
C GLN A 17 10.94 -24.18 -17.83
N SER A 18 10.19 -24.65 -16.84
CA SER A 18 10.31 -24.19 -15.45
C SER A 18 11.75 -24.42 -15.00
N ASP A 19 12.45 -23.35 -14.61
CA ASP A 19 13.78 -23.45 -14.02
C ASP A 19 13.74 -24.45 -12.84
N PRO A 20 14.46 -25.59 -12.90
CA PRO A 20 14.41 -26.63 -11.87
C PRO A 20 15.03 -26.18 -10.53
N ARG A 21 15.54 -24.95 -10.45
CA ARG A 21 16.23 -24.40 -9.28
C ARG A 21 15.26 -23.78 -8.28
N ARG A 22 15.57 -23.98 -6.99
CA ARG A 22 14.83 -23.38 -5.88
C ARG A 22 14.95 -21.86 -5.91
N THR A 23 13.85 -21.15 -5.69
CA THR A 23 13.87 -19.69 -5.53
C THR A 23 14.38 -19.27 -4.15
N TYR A 24 14.70 -18.00 -4.00
CA TYR A 24 15.28 -17.45 -2.77
C TYR A 24 14.77 -16.04 -2.48
N GLN A 25 15.05 -15.58 -1.27
CA GLN A 25 14.81 -14.22 -0.82
C GLN A 25 16.14 -13.58 -0.41
N VAL A 26 16.24 -12.25 -0.47
CA VAL A 26 17.42 -11.51 0.00
C VAL A 26 17.11 -10.87 1.35
N VAL A 27 18.06 -10.89 2.27
CA VAL A 27 18.00 -10.10 3.51
C VAL A 27 19.25 -9.24 3.59
N VAL A 28 19.09 -7.92 3.67
CA VAL A 28 20.20 -6.97 3.64
C VAL A 28 19.89 -5.70 4.43
N ALA A 29 20.91 -5.05 4.98
CA ALA A 29 20.82 -3.68 5.47
C ALA A 29 21.66 -2.79 4.54
N ALA A 30 21.11 -1.67 4.08
CA ALA A 30 21.81 -0.79 3.14
C ALA A 30 21.46 0.68 3.36
N THR A 31 22.43 1.56 3.08
CA THR A 31 22.21 3.01 3.03
C THR A 31 21.36 3.39 1.80
N ARG A 32 20.93 4.66 1.72
CA ARG A 32 20.22 5.21 0.54
C ARG A 32 20.96 4.98 -0.79
N ASP A 33 22.29 4.97 -0.75
CA ASP A 33 23.15 4.73 -1.92
C ASP A 33 23.51 3.25 -2.11
N MET A 34 22.79 2.36 -1.43
CA MET A 34 22.99 0.90 -1.46
C MET A 34 24.37 0.46 -0.95
N GLY A 35 24.94 1.22 0.00
CA GLY A 35 26.17 0.85 0.73
C GLY A 35 25.84 -0.15 1.85
N ILE A 36 26.61 -1.24 1.94
CA ILE A 36 26.34 -2.36 2.86
C ILE A 36 27.49 -2.68 3.82
N GLY A 37 28.65 -2.04 3.63
CA GLY A 37 29.88 -2.42 4.32
C GLY A 37 30.98 -1.39 4.18
N LYS A 38 31.88 -1.39 5.18
CA LYS A 38 33.14 -0.66 5.18
C LYS A 38 34.22 -1.54 5.82
N GLU A 39 35.35 -1.69 5.15
CA GLU A 39 36.52 -2.47 5.61
C GLU A 39 36.16 -3.90 6.06
N GLY A 40 35.21 -4.54 5.35
CA GLY A 40 34.74 -5.90 5.65
C GLY A 40 33.82 -6.03 6.87
N LYS A 41 33.34 -4.92 7.43
CA LYS A 41 32.42 -4.87 8.58
C LYS A 41 31.16 -4.07 8.25
N LEU A 42 30.13 -4.23 9.08
CA LEU A 42 28.97 -3.32 9.07
C LEU A 42 29.39 -1.96 9.66
N PRO A 43 29.14 -0.83 8.98
CA PRO A 43 29.54 0.48 9.47
C PRO A 43 28.55 1.08 10.49
N TRP A 44 27.58 0.29 10.95
CA TRP A 44 26.60 0.64 11.97
C TRP A 44 26.43 -0.48 12.99
N ARG A 45 25.83 -0.16 14.13
CA ARG A 45 25.44 -1.12 15.16
C ARG A 45 23.96 -0.94 15.49
N LEU A 46 23.14 -1.84 14.95
CA LEU A 46 21.68 -1.77 15.05
C LEU A 46 21.12 -3.10 15.62
N PRO A 47 21.02 -3.25 16.95
CA PRO A 47 20.42 -4.44 17.57
C PRO A 47 19.04 -4.81 17.02
N SER A 48 18.21 -3.82 16.71
CA SER A 48 16.87 -4.04 16.17
C SER A 48 16.89 -4.59 14.74
N ASP A 49 17.88 -4.19 13.92
CA ASP A 49 18.14 -4.78 12.59
C ASP A 49 18.58 -6.24 12.69
N LEU A 50 19.52 -6.55 13.59
CA LEU A 50 19.95 -7.93 13.82
C LEU A 50 18.80 -8.82 14.31
N LYS A 51 17.90 -8.28 15.13
CA LYS A 51 16.67 -8.98 15.53
C LYS A 51 15.75 -9.22 14.33
N PHE A 52 15.51 -8.22 13.49
CA PHE A 52 14.72 -8.38 12.27
C PHE A 52 15.32 -9.43 11.33
N PHE A 53 16.63 -9.37 11.08
CA PHE A 53 17.38 -10.37 10.31
C PHE A 53 17.18 -11.79 10.88
N LYS A 54 17.33 -11.93 12.20
CA LYS A 54 17.14 -13.21 12.88
C LYS A 54 15.71 -13.72 12.71
N ASP A 55 14.71 -12.90 12.99
CA ASP A 55 13.30 -13.29 12.92
C ASP A 55 12.92 -13.72 11.49
N VAL A 56 13.28 -12.91 10.48
CA VAL A 56 13.02 -13.22 9.06
C VAL A 56 13.69 -14.53 8.63
N THR A 57 14.95 -14.75 8.99
CA THR A 57 15.71 -15.93 8.53
C THR A 57 15.45 -17.17 9.35
N LEU A 58 14.99 -17.06 10.60
CA LEU A 58 14.79 -18.19 11.51
C LEU A 58 13.35 -18.73 11.48
N THR A 59 12.34 -17.87 11.34
CA THR A 59 10.95 -18.29 11.47
C THR A 59 10.51 -19.16 10.29
N THR A 60 9.95 -20.33 10.60
CA THR A 60 9.30 -21.25 9.67
C THR A 60 7.80 -21.33 9.96
N SER A 61 7.02 -21.70 8.94
CA SER A 61 5.61 -22.03 9.12
C SER A 61 5.42 -23.45 9.64
N ASP A 62 6.36 -24.35 9.32
CA ASP A 62 6.41 -25.73 9.78
C ASP A 62 7.54 -25.90 10.82
N SER A 63 7.18 -26.31 12.04
CA SER A 63 8.14 -26.51 13.14
C SER A 63 9.10 -27.68 12.91
N GLY A 64 8.78 -28.60 11.99
CA GLY A 64 9.65 -29.69 11.57
C GLY A 64 10.71 -29.30 10.53
N ARG A 65 10.63 -28.08 9.99
CA ARG A 65 11.56 -27.57 8.96
C ARG A 65 12.47 -26.48 9.51
N LYS A 66 13.56 -26.22 8.78
CA LYS A 66 14.47 -25.09 9.01
C LYS A 66 14.55 -24.21 7.76
N ASN A 67 15.11 -23.03 7.88
CA ASN A 67 15.49 -22.23 6.72
C ASN A 67 16.98 -22.39 6.41
N ALA A 68 17.38 -22.08 5.17
CA ALA A 68 18.77 -22.01 4.74
C ALA A 68 19.20 -20.56 4.53
N VAL A 69 20.42 -20.24 4.94
CA VAL A 69 21.09 -18.95 4.68
C VAL A 69 22.32 -19.20 3.80
N ILE A 70 22.40 -18.52 2.66
CA ILE A 70 23.52 -18.59 1.72
C ILE A 70 24.36 -17.32 1.87
N MET A 71 25.67 -17.50 2.06
CA MET A 71 26.60 -16.39 2.17
C MET A 71 27.96 -16.67 1.53
N GLY A 72 28.67 -15.61 1.17
CA GLY A 72 30.06 -15.71 0.70
C GLY A 72 31.06 -15.90 1.85
N ARG A 73 32.23 -16.45 1.55
CA ARG A 73 33.33 -16.67 2.51
C ARG A 73 33.63 -15.45 3.39
N LYS A 74 33.79 -14.26 2.80
CA LYS A 74 34.10 -13.03 3.58
C LYS A 74 32.99 -12.65 4.56
N THR A 75 31.73 -12.83 4.18
CA THR A 75 30.58 -12.61 5.08
C THR A 75 30.62 -13.62 6.23
N TRP A 76 30.87 -14.89 5.92
CA TRP A 76 31.02 -15.94 6.92
C TRP A 76 32.19 -15.70 7.90
N GLU A 77 33.30 -15.14 7.43
CA GLU A 77 34.44 -14.73 8.27
C GLU A 77 34.17 -13.46 9.09
N SER A 78 33.26 -12.59 8.64
CA SER A 78 32.86 -11.38 9.36
C SER A 78 31.90 -11.64 10.54
N ILE A 79 31.25 -12.81 10.57
CA ILE A 79 30.37 -13.20 11.67
C ILE A 79 31.24 -13.63 12.86
N PRO A 80 31.03 -13.08 14.08
CA PRO A 80 31.77 -13.47 15.27
C PRO A 80 31.71 -14.98 15.53
N LEU A 81 32.79 -15.56 16.07
CA LEU A 81 32.91 -17.01 16.28
C LEU A 81 31.81 -17.56 17.20
N GLU A 82 31.42 -16.79 18.22
CA GLU A 82 30.33 -17.10 19.15
C GLU A 82 28.93 -17.09 18.51
N HIS A 83 28.82 -16.60 17.28
CA HIS A 83 27.57 -16.50 16.52
C HIS A 83 27.59 -17.31 15.22
N ARG A 84 28.68 -18.05 14.97
CA ARG A 84 28.90 -18.87 13.78
C ARG A 84 29.01 -20.35 14.17
N PRO A 85 28.24 -21.27 13.57
CA PRO A 85 27.19 -21.05 12.56
C PRO A 85 25.98 -20.31 13.12
N LEU A 86 25.19 -19.69 12.25
CA LEU A 86 23.94 -19.06 12.65
C LEU A 86 22.95 -20.13 13.15
N PRO A 87 22.56 -20.13 14.44
CA PRO A 87 21.81 -21.24 15.04
C PRO A 87 20.40 -21.35 14.44
N GLY A 88 19.87 -22.58 14.42
CA GLY A 88 18.53 -22.92 13.95
C GLY A 88 18.34 -22.86 12.42
N ARG A 89 19.43 -22.64 11.66
CA ARG A 89 19.42 -22.49 10.20
C ARG A 89 20.51 -23.36 9.59
N LEU A 90 20.28 -23.80 8.35
CA LEU A 90 21.34 -24.40 7.53
C LEU A 90 22.20 -23.28 6.94
N ASN A 91 23.50 -23.29 7.22
CA ASN A 91 24.44 -22.28 6.74
C ASN A 91 25.15 -22.81 5.49
N VAL A 92 24.95 -22.15 4.35
CA VAL A 92 25.60 -22.51 3.09
C VAL A 92 26.66 -21.46 2.75
N VAL A 93 27.92 -21.87 2.76
CA VAL A 93 29.06 -21.00 2.53
C VAL A 93 29.60 -21.19 1.12
N LEU A 94 29.59 -20.11 0.34
CA LEU A 94 30.13 -20.10 -1.02
C LEU A 94 31.64 -19.85 -0.98
N THR A 95 32.41 -20.86 -1.35
CA THR A 95 33.87 -20.79 -1.43
C THR A 95 34.43 -21.76 -2.47
N ARG A 96 35.49 -21.34 -3.17
CA ARG A 96 36.28 -22.20 -4.07
C ARG A 96 37.53 -22.75 -3.38
N SER A 97 37.95 -22.14 -2.28
CA SER A 97 39.03 -22.67 -1.43
C SER A 97 38.43 -23.72 -0.49
N GLY A 98 38.92 -24.96 -0.58
CA GLY A 98 38.50 -26.09 0.26
C GLY A 98 39.02 -26.00 1.69
N SER A 99 38.73 -24.89 2.38
CA SER A 99 39.15 -24.67 3.77
C SER A 99 38.46 -25.70 4.68
N PHE A 100 39.24 -26.66 5.18
CA PHE A 100 38.76 -27.81 5.96
C PHE A 100 38.00 -27.41 7.24
N ASP A 101 38.32 -26.27 7.85
CA ASP A 101 37.71 -25.82 9.12
C ASP A 101 36.22 -25.42 9.01
N ILE A 102 35.72 -25.16 7.79
CA ILE A 102 34.30 -24.82 7.57
C ILE A 102 33.45 -26.09 7.46
N ALA A 103 34.04 -27.18 6.95
CA ALA A 103 33.32 -28.39 6.58
C ALA A 103 32.95 -29.29 7.76
N THR A 104 33.52 -29.06 8.96
CA THR A 104 33.33 -29.89 10.15
C THR A 104 32.22 -29.40 11.08
N ALA A 105 31.70 -28.20 10.85
CA ALA A 105 30.66 -27.61 11.68
C ALA A 105 29.27 -28.19 11.34
N GLU A 106 28.53 -28.59 12.37
CA GLU A 106 27.16 -29.09 12.20
C GLU A 106 26.26 -28.01 11.59
N ASN A 107 25.36 -28.39 10.68
CA ASN A 107 24.48 -27.48 9.95
C ASN A 107 25.22 -26.45 9.05
N VAL A 108 26.43 -26.79 8.58
CA VAL A 108 27.19 -26.02 7.59
C VAL A 108 27.44 -26.84 6.33
N VAL A 109 27.24 -26.23 5.17
CA VAL A 109 27.54 -26.84 3.86
C VAL A 109 28.37 -25.87 3.03
N ILE A 110 29.31 -26.41 2.26
CA ILE A 110 30.14 -25.64 1.33
C ILE A 110 29.66 -25.88 -0.10
N CYS A 111 29.54 -24.81 -0.88
CA CYS A 111 29.24 -24.87 -2.31
C CYS A 111 30.19 -23.96 -3.10
N GLY A 112 30.51 -24.34 -4.35
CA GLY A 112 31.41 -23.57 -5.20
C GLY A 112 30.76 -22.34 -5.85
N SER A 113 29.43 -22.31 -5.92
CA SER A 113 28.64 -21.25 -6.56
C SER A 113 27.22 -21.15 -5.99
N LEU A 114 26.54 -20.04 -6.25
CA LEU A 114 25.12 -19.88 -5.92
C LEU A 114 24.26 -20.94 -6.64
N THR A 115 24.54 -21.20 -7.92
CA THR A 115 23.83 -22.23 -8.70
C THR A 115 23.90 -23.60 -8.03
N SER A 116 25.12 -24.07 -7.70
CA SER A 116 25.30 -25.36 -7.02
C SER A 116 24.62 -25.42 -5.65
N ALA A 117 24.55 -24.29 -4.93
CA ALA A 117 23.84 -24.21 -3.66
C ALA A 117 22.32 -24.35 -3.84
N LEU A 118 21.74 -23.68 -4.84
CA LEU A 118 20.30 -23.77 -5.12
C LEU A 118 19.90 -25.15 -5.64
N GLU A 119 20.75 -25.79 -6.44
CA GLU A 119 20.56 -27.18 -6.89
C GLU A 119 20.60 -28.17 -5.72
N LEU A 120 21.59 -28.03 -4.83
CA LEU A 120 21.68 -28.85 -3.62
C LEU A 120 20.42 -28.68 -2.75
N LEU A 121 19.97 -27.45 -2.54
CA LEU A 121 18.78 -27.15 -1.72
C LEU A 121 17.47 -27.56 -2.40
N ALA A 122 17.47 -27.80 -3.71
CA ALA A 122 16.35 -28.37 -4.46
C ALA A 122 16.32 -29.91 -4.42
N ALA A 123 17.41 -30.56 -4.03
CA ALA A 123 17.54 -32.01 -3.93
C ALA A 123 17.24 -32.56 -2.53
N SER A 124 16.98 -33.86 -2.45
CA SER A 124 16.85 -34.58 -1.18
C SER A 124 18.19 -34.63 -0.43
N PRO A 125 18.23 -34.46 0.91
CA PRO A 125 17.08 -34.31 1.83
C PRO A 125 16.62 -32.86 2.07
N TYR A 126 17.26 -31.87 1.44
CA TYR A 126 17.01 -30.45 1.72
C TYR A 126 15.69 -29.92 1.16
N CYS A 127 15.18 -30.48 0.06
CA CYS A 127 13.87 -30.11 -0.46
C CYS A 127 12.71 -30.44 0.51
N LEU A 128 12.92 -31.40 1.43
CA LEU A 128 11.94 -31.80 2.44
C LEU A 128 12.14 -31.07 3.78
N SER A 129 13.39 -30.82 4.17
CA SER A 129 13.75 -30.27 5.49
C SER A 129 13.93 -28.75 5.51
N ILE A 130 14.25 -28.14 4.36
CA ILE A 130 14.37 -26.69 4.25
C ILE A 130 13.04 -26.11 3.79
N GLU A 131 12.56 -25.03 4.41
CA GLU A 131 11.34 -24.31 4.02
C GLU A 131 11.68 -23.15 3.06
N LYS A 132 12.53 -22.21 3.50
CA LYS A 132 12.92 -21.03 2.70
C LYS A 132 14.43 -20.90 2.58
N VAL A 133 14.88 -20.22 1.52
CA VAL A 133 16.28 -19.93 1.23
C VAL A 133 16.49 -18.42 1.24
N PHE A 134 17.47 -17.95 2.00
CA PHE A 134 17.83 -16.54 2.12
C PHE A 134 19.27 -16.31 1.69
N ILE A 135 19.50 -15.35 0.80
CA ILE A 135 20.84 -14.84 0.49
C ILE A 135 21.09 -13.65 1.41
N ILE A 136 22.19 -13.69 2.16
CA ILE A 136 22.47 -12.72 3.23
C ILE A 136 23.77 -11.94 3.04
N GLY A 137 24.47 -12.13 1.91
CA GLY A 137 25.74 -11.47 1.62
C GLY A 137 26.77 -12.38 0.94
N GLY A 138 27.94 -11.90 0.53
CA GLY A 138 28.42 -10.52 0.57
C GLY A 138 28.16 -9.78 -0.75
N GLY A 139 28.79 -8.61 -0.92
CA GLY A 139 28.51 -7.69 -2.03
C GLY A 139 28.57 -8.32 -3.43
N GLN A 140 29.47 -9.27 -3.68
CA GLN A 140 29.49 -9.97 -4.98
C GLN A 140 28.22 -10.79 -5.22
N ILE A 141 27.83 -11.64 -4.26
CA ILE A 141 26.66 -12.51 -4.42
C ILE A 141 25.39 -11.67 -4.52
N LEU A 142 25.28 -10.61 -3.70
CA LEU A 142 24.13 -9.70 -3.75
C LEU A 142 24.03 -8.95 -5.08
N ARG A 143 25.17 -8.55 -5.70
CA ARG A 143 25.17 -7.97 -7.06
C ARG A 143 24.60 -8.93 -8.10
N GLU A 144 24.89 -10.21 -7.97
CA GLU A 144 24.43 -11.25 -8.90
C GLU A 144 22.99 -11.69 -8.61
N SER A 145 22.53 -11.62 -7.36
CA SER A 145 21.28 -12.25 -6.93
C SER A 145 20.11 -11.29 -6.69
N LEU A 146 20.36 -10.03 -6.32
CA LEU A 146 19.32 -9.13 -5.80
C LEU A 146 18.19 -8.90 -6.81
N ASN A 147 18.52 -8.61 -8.07
CA ASN A 147 17.53 -8.40 -9.13
C ASN A 147 17.31 -9.62 -10.02
N ALA A 148 17.99 -10.75 -9.75
CA ALA A 148 17.92 -11.92 -10.62
C ALA A 148 16.57 -12.66 -10.55
N PRO A 149 16.13 -13.34 -11.62
CA PRO A 149 14.79 -13.94 -11.72
C PRO A 149 14.41 -14.92 -10.59
N GLY A 150 15.40 -15.55 -9.94
CA GLY A 150 15.20 -16.46 -8.82
C GLY A 150 14.91 -15.78 -7.47
N CYS A 151 15.04 -14.45 -7.36
CA CYS A 151 14.75 -13.69 -6.15
C CYS A 151 13.26 -13.35 -6.05
N ASP A 152 12.52 -13.99 -5.14
CA ASP A 152 11.09 -13.75 -4.94
C ASP A 152 10.81 -12.51 -4.06
N ALA A 153 11.69 -12.18 -3.13
CA ALA A 153 11.54 -11.02 -2.24
C ALA A 153 12.88 -10.47 -1.75
N ILE A 154 12.88 -9.17 -1.40
CA ILE A 154 13.99 -8.46 -0.78
C ILE A 154 13.49 -7.88 0.53
N HIS A 155 14.04 -8.36 1.65
CA HIS A 155 13.87 -7.80 2.97
C HIS A 155 15.04 -6.87 3.25
N ILE A 156 14.76 -5.57 3.34
CA ILE A 156 15.79 -4.57 3.46
C ILE A 156 15.58 -3.70 4.69
N THR A 157 16.64 -3.52 5.47
CA THR A 157 16.74 -2.43 6.44
C THR A 157 17.33 -1.22 5.71
N GLU A 158 16.48 -0.24 5.45
CA GLU A 158 16.87 0.97 4.72
C GLU A 158 17.37 2.02 5.70
N ILE A 159 18.67 2.27 5.65
CA ILE A 159 19.34 3.24 6.51
C ILE A 159 19.29 4.61 5.84
N GLU A 160 18.56 5.52 6.48
CA GLU A 160 18.31 6.87 5.98
C GLU A 160 19.44 7.84 6.34
N THR A 161 20.17 7.56 7.43
CA THR A 161 21.36 8.32 7.82
C THR A 161 22.49 8.09 6.82
N SER A 162 23.18 9.17 6.44
CA SER A 162 24.38 9.08 5.59
C SER A 162 25.52 8.42 6.35
N ILE A 163 26.04 7.30 5.82
CA ILE A 163 27.13 6.52 6.41
C ILE A 163 28.09 6.13 5.29
N ASP A 164 29.38 6.37 5.52
CA ASP A 164 30.45 6.04 4.56
C ASP A 164 30.60 4.52 4.37
N CYS A 165 30.70 4.09 3.11
CA CYS A 165 30.73 2.68 2.71
C CYS A 165 31.76 2.48 1.56
N ASP A 166 32.39 1.30 1.51
CA ASP A 166 33.27 0.88 0.41
C ASP A 166 32.70 -0.28 -0.42
N THR A 167 31.65 -0.92 0.11
CA THR A 167 31.01 -2.09 -0.50
C THR A 167 29.55 -1.75 -0.83
N PHE A 168 29.20 -1.86 -2.11
CA PHE A 168 27.90 -1.46 -2.64
C PHE A 168 27.22 -2.59 -3.43
N ILE A 169 25.89 -2.57 -3.44
CA ILE A 169 25.00 -3.48 -4.19
C ILE A 169 24.13 -2.67 -5.17
N PRO A 170 23.50 -3.29 -6.20
CA PRO A 170 22.68 -2.54 -7.14
C PRO A 170 21.40 -2.05 -6.47
N LYS A 171 20.81 -0.98 -7.01
CA LYS A 171 19.46 -0.55 -6.63
C LYS A 171 18.43 -1.64 -6.90
N ILE A 172 17.38 -1.67 -6.09
CA ILE A 172 16.22 -2.57 -6.30
C ILE A 172 15.53 -2.14 -7.60
N ASP A 173 15.32 -3.09 -8.51
CA ASP A 173 14.66 -2.84 -9.78
C ASP A 173 13.14 -2.71 -9.58
N SER A 174 12.66 -1.46 -9.53
CA SER A 174 11.24 -1.14 -9.36
C SER A 174 10.33 -1.58 -10.52
N SER A 175 10.90 -2.02 -11.66
CA SER A 175 10.10 -2.56 -12.77
C SER A 175 9.60 -3.98 -12.49
N VAL A 176 10.28 -4.70 -11.60
CA VAL A 176 9.96 -6.10 -11.25
C VAL A 176 9.71 -6.30 -9.76
N PHE A 177 9.97 -5.29 -8.91
CA PHE A 177 9.70 -5.34 -7.47
C PHE A 177 8.73 -4.25 -7.04
N GLN A 178 7.79 -4.61 -6.16
CA GLN A 178 6.87 -3.68 -5.50
C GLN A 178 6.98 -3.78 -3.99
N PRO A 179 6.81 -2.68 -3.25
CA PRO A 179 6.79 -2.73 -1.79
C PRO A 179 5.56 -3.51 -1.30
N TRP A 180 5.79 -4.48 -0.42
CA TRP A 180 4.75 -5.24 0.29
C TRP A 180 4.44 -4.63 1.67
N TYR A 181 5.49 -4.17 2.35
CA TYR A 181 5.41 -3.64 3.71
C TYR A 181 6.55 -2.67 3.96
N SER A 182 6.30 -1.62 4.74
CA SER A 182 7.32 -0.76 5.34
C SER A 182 6.96 -0.48 6.79
N SER A 183 7.91 -0.61 7.70
CA SER A 183 7.75 -0.12 9.06
C SER A 183 7.74 1.41 9.09
N PHE A 184 7.26 1.97 10.21
CA PHE A 184 7.56 3.35 10.55
C PHE A 184 9.07 3.53 10.76
N PRO A 185 9.61 4.76 10.56
CA PRO A 185 11.00 5.06 10.85
C PRO A 185 11.33 4.81 12.33
N ILE A 186 12.50 4.22 12.58
CA ILE A 186 13.07 3.96 13.90
C ILE A 186 14.37 4.75 13.99
N VAL A 187 14.66 5.30 15.17
CA VAL A 187 15.96 5.89 15.49
C VAL A 187 16.62 5.06 16.58
N GLU A 188 17.75 4.43 16.26
CA GLU A 188 18.55 3.63 17.20
C GLU A 188 20.02 4.05 17.02
N ASN A 189 20.71 4.38 18.11
CA ASN A 189 22.12 4.81 18.08
C ASN A 189 22.41 5.95 17.09
N ASN A 190 21.54 6.97 17.03
CA ASN A 190 21.58 8.11 16.10
C ASN A 190 21.49 7.74 14.60
N VAL A 191 21.06 6.51 14.29
CA VAL A 191 20.80 6.06 12.93
C VAL A 191 19.30 5.95 12.74
N ARG A 192 18.76 6.67 11.76
CA ARG A 192 17.37 6.57 11.33
C ARG A 192 17.26 5.52 10.23
N TYR A 193 16.34 4.57 10.36
CA TYR A 193 16.12 3.53 9.38
C TYR A 193 14.69 2.97 9.45
N CYS A 194 14.29 2.20 8.44
CA CYS A 194 13.04 1.45 8.48
C CYS A 194 13.24 0.04 7.88
N PHE A 195 12.35 -0.89 8.23
CA PHE A 195 12.29 -2.20 7.60
C PHE A 195 11.33 -2.16 6.43
N ALA A 196 11.78 -2.53 5.24
CA ALA A 196 10.94 -2.68 4.08
C ALA A 196 11.03 -4.11 3.52
N THR A 197 9.96 -4.56 2.88
CA THR A 197 9.97 -5.77 2.06
C THR A 197 9.44 -5.44 0.69
N TYR A 198 10.19 -5.83 -0.32
CA TYR A 198 9.79 -5.76 -1.72
C TYR A 198 9.53 -7.18 -2.22
N VAL A 199 8.44 -7.38 -2.96
CA VAL A 199 8.10 -8.66 -3.58
C VAL A 199 8.26 -8.56 -5.08
N ARG A 200 8.79 -9.62 -5.68
CA ARG A 200 8.86 -9.71 -7.14
C ARG A 200 7.45 -9.86 -7.69
N VAL A 201 7.10 -9.00 -8.63
CA VAL A 201 5.85 -9.03 -9.36
C VAL A 201 6.12 -9.37 -10.82
N ARG A 202 5.43 -10.38 -11.37
CA ARG A 202 5.62 -10.81 -12.77
C ARG A 202 4.80 -9.94 -13.69
N VAL A 203 5.45 -9.21 -14.59
CA VAL A 203 4.79 -8.46 -15.67
C VAL A 203 4.35 -9.46 -16.72
N SER A 204 3.04 -9.69 -16.87
CA SER A 204 2.54 -10.31 -18.11
C SER A 204 2.29 -9.19 -19.13
N ALA A 205 3.06 -9.20 -20.22
CA ALA A 205 2.73 -8.38 -21.38
C ALA A 205 1.43 -8.93 -21.97
N VAL A 206 0.33 -8.18 -21.85
CA VAL A 206 -0.90 -8.48 -22.59
C VAL A 206 -0.95 -7.51 -23.75
N GLU A 207 -0.90 -8.03 -24.97
CA GLU A 207 -1.12 -7.27 -26.20
C GLU A 207 -2.51 -6.63 -26.17
N SER A 208 -2.54 -5.31 -26.39
CA SER A 208 -3.75 -4.52 -26.47
C SER A 208 -4.46 -4.76 -27.81
N HIS A 209 -5.45 -5.65 -27.83
CA HIS A 209 -6.45 -5.70 -28.90
C HIS A 209 -7.85 -5.54 -28.32
N GLY A 210 -8.43 -4.35 -28.53
CA GLY A 210 -9.84 -4.04 -28.25
C GLY A 210 -10.14 -2.56 -28.52
N GLN A 211 -10.93 -2.30 -29.57
CA GLN A 211 -11.24 -0.98 -30.14
C GLN A 211 -12.07 -0.07 -29.21
N ASP A 212 -11.57 1.16 -29.07
CA ASP A 212 -12.19 2.49 -29.11
C ASP A 212 -13.54 2.80 -28.43
N ASN A 213 -13.49 3.79 -27.51
CA ASN A 213 -14.25 5.04 -27.62
C ASN A 213 -13.72 6.08 -26.61
N GLY A 214 -12.90 7.02 -27.09
CA GLY A 214 -12.82 8.40 -26.56
C GLY A 214 -11.90 8.68 -25.35
N LEU A 215 -10.78 9.33 -25.66
CA LEU A 215 -9.75 9.95 -24.80
C LEU A 215 -8.73 9.01 -24.11
N SER A 216 -7.47 9.36 -24.34
CA SER A 216 -6.24 8.67 -23.96
C SER A 216 -6.16 8.28 -22.48
N SER A 217 -6.57 7.05 -22.17
CA SER A 217 -6.12 6.37 -20.95
C SER A 217 -4.94 5.49 -21.31
N ASP A 218 -3.73 6.01 -21.12
CA ASP A 218 -2.48 5.24 -21.21
C ASP A 218 -2.30 4.39 -19.94
N ASN A 219 -3.34 3.64 -19.58
CA ASN A 219 -3.34 2.68 -18.49
C ASN A 219 -3.09 1.29 -19.08
N SER A 220 -1.82 1.02 -19.39
CA SER A 220 -1.37 -0.36 -19.54
C SER A 220 -1.60 -1.08 -18.20
N TYR A 221 -2.69 -1.84 -18.10
CA TYR A 221 -2.97 -2.66 -16.93
C TYR A 221 -1.95 -3.80 -16.89
N ILE A 222 -0.93 -3.63 -16.06
CA ILE A 222 0.05 -4.68 -15.77
C ILE A 222 -0.68 -5.75 -14.95
N LYS A 223 -0.95 -6.91 -15.56
CA LYS A 223 -1.60 -8.03 -14.88
C LYS A 223 -0.53 -8.87 -14.21
N PHE A 224 -0.52 -8.92 -12.88
CA PHE A 224 0.42 -9.75 -12.15
C PHE A 224 -0.09 -11.19 -12.08
N GLU A 225 0.78 -12.17 -12.34
CA GLU A 225 0.46 -13.55 -12.00
C GLU A 225 0.20 -13.64 -10.49
N VAL A 226 -0.99 -14.12 -10.13
CA VAL A 226 -1.44 -14.27 -8.74
C VAL A 226 -0.66 -15.42 -8.09
N LYS A 227 0.62 -15.19 -7.76
CA LYS A 227 1.26 -15.99 -6.72
C LYS A 227 0.54 -15.62 -5.43
N LYS A 228 -0.06 -16.62 -4.75
CA LYS A 228 -0.31 -16.48 -3.32
C LYS A 228 1.06 -16.16 -2.72
N PHE A 229 1.26 -14.97 -2.16
CA PHE A 229 2.56 -14.49 -1.63
C PHE A 229 3.05 -15.31 -0.41
N SER A 230 2.68 -16.59 -0.34
CA SER A 230 3.00 -17.57 0.69
C SER A 230 4.49 -17.92 0.76
N PHE A 231 5.30 -17.50 -0.21
CA PHE A 231 6.76 -17.57 -0.11
C PHE A 231 7.30 -16.60 0.95
N LEU A 232 6.57 -15.53 1.29
CA LEU A 232 6.95 -14.62 2.35
C LEU A 232 6.94 -15.33 3.71
N PRO A 233 7.85 -14.98 4.64
CA PRO A 233 7.69 -15.32 6.04
C PRO A 233 6.32 -14.86 6.55
N LYS A 234 5.63 -15.70 7.33
CA LYS A 234 4.27 -15.41 7.86
C LYS A 234 4.20 -14.04 8.52
N MET A 235 5.21 -13.71 9.35
CA MET A 235 5.31 -12.43 10.04
C MET A 235 5.44 -11.21 9.11
N VAL A 236 5.93 -11.38 7.89
CA VAL A 236 6.03 -10.31 6.87
C VAL A 236 4.75 -10.24 6.07
N PHE A 237 4.20 -11.39 5.69
CA PHE A 237 2.90 -11.47 5.00
C PHE A 237 1.80 -10.77 5.80
N GLU A 238 1.67 -11.07 7.09
CA GLU A 238 0.62 -10.55 7.98
C GLU A 238 0.79 -9.07 8.36
N ARG A 239 1.90 -8.43 7.97
CA ARG A 239 2.17 -6.99 8.16
C ARG A 239 1.66 -6.11 7.02
N HIS A 240 1.11 -6.69 5.95
CA HIS A 240 0.48 -5.88 4.90
C HIS A 240 -0.66 -5.04 5.48
N GLU A 241 -0.65 -3.73 5.23
CA GLU A 241 -1.53 -2.78 5.91
C GLU A 241 -3.01 -2.96 5.54
N GLU A 242 -3.33 -3.56 4.38
CA GLU A 242 -4.71 -3.94 4.03
C GLU A 242 -5.36 -4.89 5.06
N PHE A 243 -4.57 -5.67 5.80
CA PHE A 243 -5.11 -6.51 6.88
C PHE A 243 -5.72 -5.70 8.03
N LEU A 244 -5.38 -4.42 8.19
CA LEU A 244 -6.04 -3.53 9.16
C LEU A 244 -7.55 -3.43 8.85
N TYR A 245 -7.88 -3.18 7.58
CA TYR A 245 -9.26 -3.13 7.11
C TYR A 245 -9.93 -4.51 7.16
N LEU A 246 -9.28 -5.55 6.65
CA LEU A 246 -9.87 -6.89 6.56
C LEU A 246 -10.18 -7.48 7.95
N ARG A 247 -9.26 -7.31 8.91
CA ARG A 247 -9.49 -7.78 10.29
C ARG A 247 -10.64 -7.03 10.94
N LEU A 248 -10.76 -5.71 10.71
CA LEU A 248 -11.88 -4.93 11.24
C LEU A 248 -13.21 -5.34 10.63
N VAL A 249 -13.27 -5.62 9.32
CA VAL A 249 -14.46 -6.18 8.66
C VAL A 249 -14.84 -7.54 9.28
N GLN A 250 -13.87 -8.44 9.44
CA GLN A 250 -14.09 -9.75 10.05
C GLN A 250 -14.61 -9.61 11.50
N ASP A 251 -14.01 -8.70 12.27
CA ASP A 251 -14.38 -8.44 13.66
C ASP A 251 -15.81 -7.89 13.79
N ILE A 252 -16.21 -6.95 12.91
CA ILE A 252 -17.59 -6.43 12.87
C ILE A 252 -18.59 -7.51 12.45
N ILE A 253 -18.26 -8.37 11.48
CA ILE A 253 -19.15 -9.46 11.05
C ILE A 253 -19.31 -10.52 12.14
N SER A 254 -18.25 -10.83 12.88
CA SER A 254 -18.25 -11.89 13.90
C SER A 254 -18.83 -11.45 15.24
N ASP A 255 -18.58 -10.20 15.65
CA ASP A 255 -18.80 -9.72 17.02
C ASP A 255 -19.38 -8.28 17.04
N GLY A 256 -19.90 -7.79 15.92
CA GLY A 256 -20.55 -6.49 15.84
C GLY A 256 -21.94 -6.50 16.50
N ASN A 257 -22.30 -5.37 17.11
CA ASN A 257 -23.64 -5.18 17.65
C ASN A 257 -24.64 -5.01 16.50
N LEU A 258 -25.73 -5.77 16.54
CA LEU A 258 -26.86 -5.61 15.64
C LEU A 258 -27.58 -4.30 15.97
N LYS A 259 -27.76 -3.44 14.96
CA LYS A 259 -28.49 -2.17 15.08
C LYS A 259 -29.44 -2.02 13.89
N ASP A 260 -30.59 -1.42 14.15
CA ASP A 260 -31.39 -0.82 13.09
C ASP A 260 -30.73 0.47 12.59
N ASP A 261 -31.05 0.89 11.37
CA ASP A 261 -30.52 2.10 10.75
C ASP A 261 -31.62 2.92 10.09
N ARG A 262 -31.29 4.15 9.70
CA ARG A 262 -32.22 5.06 9.01
C ARG A 262 -32.70 4.56 7.64
N THR A 263 -32.00 3.58 7.05
CA THR A 263 -32.27 3.06 5.70
C THR A 263 -33.14 1.80 5.74
N GLY A 264 -33.47 1.28 6.94
CA GLY A 264 -34.24 0.05 7.14
C GLY A 264 -33.49 -1.24 6.77
N THR A 265 -32.20 -1.16 6.49
CA THR A 265 -31.37 -2.33 6.10
C THR A 265 -30.84 -3.08 7.32
N GLY A 266 -30.55 -2.34 8.38
CA GLY A 266 -29.87 -2.84 9.57
C GLY A 266 -28.38 -3.08 9.34
N THR A 267 -27.62 -2.98 10.43
CA THR A 267 -26.16 -3.05 10.43
C THR A 267 -25.63 -3.96 11.54
N LEU A 268 -24.41 -4.47 11.33
CA LEU A 268 -23.51 -4.93 12.37
C LEU A 268 -22.47 -3.84 12.60
N SER A 269 -22.20 -3.46 13.85
CA SER A 269 -21.34 -2.29 14.13
C SER A 269 -20.45 -2.44 15.34
N LYS A 270 -19.32 -1.71 15.31
CA LYS A 270 -18.46 -1.45 16.47
C LYS A 270 -18.21 0.06 16.57
N PHE A 271 -18.04 0.53 17.80
CA PHE A 271 -17.85 1.95 18.09
C PHE A 271 -16.41 2.24 18.52
N GLY A 272 -15.78 3.24 17.90
CA GLY A 272 -14.43 3.69 18.26
C GLY A 272 -13.33 2.77 17.73
N CYS A 273 -13.17 2.71 16.40
CA CYS A 273 -12.11 1.92 15.75
C CYS A 273 -11.02 2.83 15.16
N GLN A 274 -9.83 2.30 14.91
CA GLN A 274 -8.74 3.05 14.31
C GLN A 274 -7.90 2.18 13.37
N MET A 275 -7.47 2.75 12.24
CA MET A 275 -6.48 2.18 11.34
C MET A 275 -5.39 3.21 11.04
N ARG A 276 -4.14 2.78 10.80
CA ARG A 276 -3.02 3.65 10.44
C ARG A 276 -2.30 3.08 9.22
N PHE A 277 -2.12 3.90 8.19
CA PHE A 277 -1.48 3.54 6.92
C PHE A 277 -0.21 4.39 6.71
N ASN A 278 0.86 3.77 6.21
CA ASN A 278 2.13 4.42 5.94
C ASN A 278 2.18 4.88 4.47
N LEU A 279 2.29 6.19 4.24
CA LEU A 279 2.23 6.79 2.89
C LEU A 279 3.62 6.96 2.25
N ARG A 280 4.71 6.61 2.95
CA ARG A 280 6.09 6.91 2.50
C ARG A 280 6.51 6.13 1.25
N ARG A 281 5.92 4.96 0.98
CA ARG A 281 6.31 4.07 -0.13
C ARG A 281 5.17 3.62 -1.01
N THR A 282 3.99 3.44 -0.44
CA THR A 282 2.81 2.92 -1.11
C THR A 282 1.62 3.82 -0.84
N PHE A 283 0.57 3.64 -1.63
CA PHE A 283 -0.67 4.37 -1.51
C PHE A 283 -1.79 3.39 -1.12
N PRO A 284 -2.49 3.59 0.01
CA PRO A 284 -3.41 2.62 0.58
C PRO A 284 -4.73 2.53 -0.21
N LEU A 285 -4.66 1.95 -1.40
CA LEU A 285 -5.81 1.63 -2.23
C LEU A 285 -6.02 0.12 -2.22
N LEU A 286 -7.13 -0.31 -1.64
CA LEU A 286 -7.41 -1.72 -1.41
C LEU A 286 -7.27 -2.55 -2.70
N THR A 287 -6.70 -3.75 -2.53
CA THR A 287 -6.44 -4.69 -3.62
C THR A 287 -7.33 -5.91 -3.54
N THR A 288 -7.92 -6.23 -2.38
CA THR A 288 -8.87 -7.35 -2.22
C THR A 288 -10.20 -7.15 -2.98
N LYS A 289 -10.47 -5.92 -3.41
CA LYS A 289 -11.48 -5.57 -4.42
C LYS A 289 -11.05 -4.33 -5.20
N LYS A 290 -11.52 -4.18 -6.43
CA LYS A 290 -11.29 -2.96 -7.22
C LYS A 290 -12.05 -1.77 -6.62
N VAL A 291 -11.31 -0.73 -6.26
CA VAL A 291 -11.84 0.56 -5.79
C VAL A 291 -11.95 1.53 -6.96
N PHE A 292 -12.99 2.38 -6.97
CA PHE A 292 -13.24 3.33 -8.04
C PHE A 292 -12.33 4.56 -7.95
N TRP A 293 -11.05 4.40 -8.31
CA TRP A 293 -10.01 5.43 -8.19
C TRP A 293 -10.37 6.78 -8.83
N ARG A 294 -10.90 6.78 -10.06
CA ARG A 294 -11.29 8.03 -10.74
C ARG A 294 -12.35 8.79 -9.94
N GLY A 295 -13.31 8.07 -9.35
CA GLY A 295 -14.29 8.68 -8.44
C GLY A 295 -13.63 9.32 -7.22
N VAL A 296 -12.67 8.65 -6.59
CA VAL A 296 -11.91 9.19 -5.44
C VAL A 296 -11.23 10.51 -5.79
N VAL A 297 -10.52 10.54 -6.91
CA VAL A 297 -9.79 11.73 -7.35
C VAL A 297 -10.74 12.88 -7.67
N GLU A 298 -11.76 12.64 -8.50
CA GLU A 298 -12.67 13.70 -8.96
C GLU A 298 -13.53 14.25 -7.82
N GLU A 299 -13.97 13.41 -6.89
CA GLU A 299 -14.70 13.87 -5.69
C GLU A 299 -13.81 14.72 -4.79
N LEU A 300 -12.56 14.30 -4.56
CA LEU A 300 -11.64 15.08 -3.74
C LEU A 300 -11.34 16.44 -4.37
N LEU A 301 -11.12 16.51 -5.69
CA LEU A 301 -10.93 17.77 -6.39
C LEU A 301 -12.19 18.65 -6.34
N TRP A 302 -13.38 18.04 -6.41
CA TRP A 302 -14.65 18.73 -6.23
C TRP A 302 -14.78 19.31 -4.80
N PHE A 303 -14.41 18.56 -3.76
CA PHE A 303 -14.33 19.09 -2.39
C PHE A 303 -13.31 20.23 -2.26
N ILE A 304 -12.11 20.05 -2.81
CA ILE A 304 -11.07 21.10 -2.81
C ILE A 304 -11.62 22.37 -3.45
N SER A 305 -12.32 22.28 -4.58
CA SER A 305 -12.87 23.45 -5.28
C SER A 305 -13.97 24.21 -4.51
N GLY A 306 -14.50 23.65 -3.42
CA GLY A 306 -15.62 24.25 -2.69
C GLY A 306 -17.00 24.02 -3.33
N SER A 307 -17.05 23.34 -4.46
CA SER A 307 -18.29 23.09 -5.22
C SER A 307 -19.29 22.23 -4.44
N THR A 308 -20.58 22.55 -4.59
CA THR A 308 -21.73 21.82 -4.02
C THR A 308 -22.69 21.29 -5.08
N ASN A 309 -22.39 21.55 -6.35
CA ASN A 309 -23.15 21.09 -7.51
C ASN A 309 -22.72 19.68 -7.93
N CYS A 310 -23.59 18.68 -7.77
CA CYS A 310 -23.27 17.31 -8.16
C CYS A 310 -23.17 17.12 -9.69
N LYS A 311 -23.76 18.04 -10.49
CA LYS A 311 -23.73 17.95 -11.96
C LYS A 311 -22.31 18.04 -12.50
N VAL A 312 -21.42 18.75 -11.82
CA VAL A 312 -19.98 18.80 -12.14
C VAL A 312 -19.33 17.40 -12.12
N LEU A 313 -19.77 16.53 -11.20
CA LEU A 313 -19.32 15.15 -11.14
C LEU A 313 -20.01 14.29 -12.21
N GLN A 314 -21.31 14.49 -12.44
CA GLN A 314 -22.08 13.78 -13.46
C GLN A 314 -21.58 14.02 -14.88
N GLU A 315 -21.21 15.26 -15.22
CA GLU A 315 -20.60 15.62 -16.51
C GLU A 315 -19.29 14.86 -16.77
N LYS A 316 -18.60 14.44 -15.69
CA LYS A 316 -17.39 13.61 -15.75
C LYS A 316 -17.69 12.10 -15.69
N GLY A 317 -18.96 11.70 -15.62
CA GLY A 317 -19.41 10.32 -15.48
C GLY A 317 -19.25 9.75 -14.07
N ILE A 318 -19.25 10.60 -13.05
CA ILE A 318 -19.10 10.22 -11.64
C ILE A 318 -20.46 10.38 -10.94
N HIS A 319 -21.09 9.25 -10.60
CA HIS A 319 -22.50 9.17 -10.15
C HIS A 319 -22.66 8.83 -8.66
N ILE A 320 -21.62 9.02 -7.85
CA ILE A 320 -21.61 8.58 -6.43
C ILE A 320 -22.55 9.40 -5.53
N TRP A 321 -22.95 10.59 -5.96
CA TRP A 321 -23.85 11.50 -5.22
C TRP A 321 -25.29 11.51 -5.75
N ASP A 322 -25.58 10.83 -6.86
CA ASP A 322 -26.88 10.93 -7.55
C ASP A 322 -28.06 10.57 -6.65
N GLY A 323 -27.92 9.52 -5.84
CA GLY A 323 -28.97 9.10 -4.91
C GLY A 323 -29.34 10.20 -3.91
N ASN A 324 -28.34 10.89 -3.35
CA ASN A 324 -28.52 11.96 -2.36
C ASN A 324 -28.87 13.32 -2.98
N ALA A 325 -28.69 13.48 -4.29
CA ALA A 325 -28.96 14.73 -4.99
C ALA A 325 -30.28 14.72 -5.78
N SER A 326 -30.92 13.55 -5.88
CA SER A 326 -32.19 13.37 -6.60
C SER A 326 -33.32 14.21 -6.01
N ARG A 327 -34.26 14.62 -6.87
CA ARG A 327 -35.46 15.36 -6.44
C ARG A 327 -36.21 14.64 -5.32
N ASP A 328 -36.48 13.35 -5.49
CA ASP A 328 -37.21 12.53 -4.53
C ASP A 328 -36.53 12.50 -3.16
N TYR A 329 -35.19 12.35 -3.13
CA TYR A 329 -34.44 12.32 -1.88
C TYR A 329 -34.47 13.69 -1.17
N LEU A 330 -34.20 14.77 -1.91
CA LEU A 330 -34.21 16.13 -1.38
C LEU A 330 -35.58 16.50 -0.81
N ASP A 331 -36.67 16.15 -1.51
CA ASP A 331 -38.04 16.32 -1.00
C ASP A 331 -38.30 15.49 0.25
N GLY A 332 -37.82 14.24 0.27
CA GLY A 332 -37.95 13.31 1.39
C GLY A 332 -37.29 13.81 2.68
N ILE A 333 -36.22 14.60 2.57
CA ILE A 333 -35.54 15.23 3.72
C ILE A 333 -35.95 16.70 3.96
N GLY A 334 -36.94 17.20 3.22
CA GLY A 334 -37.53 18.52 3.44
C GLY A 334 -36.85 19.68 2.72
N LEU A 335 -35.92 19.43 1.81
CA LEU A 335 -35.21 20.44 1.00
C LEU A 335 -35.95 20.69 -0.34
N LYS A 336 -37.23 21.07 -0.24
CA LYS A 336 -38.14 21.19 -1.40
C LYS A 336 -37.77 22.30 -2.39
N ASP A 337 -37.23 23.40 -1.87
CA ASP A 337 -36.87 24.57 -2.67
C ASP A 337 -35.46 24.46 -3.29
N ARG A 338 -34.71 23.41 -2.95
CA ARG A 338 -33.35 23.16 -3.43
C ARG A 338 -33.38 22.58 -4.84
N GLU A 339 -32.56 23.05 -5.78
CA GLU A 339 -32.51 22.47 -7.13
C GLU A 339 -32.03 21.01 -7.10
N GLU A 340 -32.52 20.16 -8.00
CA GLU A 340 -31.93 18.83 -8.18
C GLU A 340 -30.45 18.95 -8.55
N GLY A 341 -29.61 18.22 -7.82
CA GLY A 341 -28.16 18.30 -7.94
C GLY A 341 -27.46 19.23 -6.95
N ASP A 342 -28.19 20.11 -6.27
CA ASP A 342 -27.65 20.97 -5.21
C ASP A 342 -27.61 20.15 -3.90
N LEU A 343 -26.40 19.90 -3.38
CA LEU A 343 -26.20 19.14 -2.15
C LEU A 343 -26.20 20.01 -0.88
N GLY A 344 -26.27 21.33 -1.03
CA GLY A 344 -26.14 22.30 0.05
C GLY A 344 -24.72 22.49 0.55
N PRO A 345 -24.54 23.16 1.69
CA PRO A 345 -23.22 23.53 2.21
C PRO A 345 -22.48 22.33 2.84
N VAL A 346 -22.24 21.30 2.04
CA VAL A 346 -21.56 20.06 2.42
C VAL A 346 -20.03 20.25 2.47
N TYR A 347 -19.28 19.15 2.54
CA TYR A 347 -17.82 19.07 2.72
C TYR A 347 -17.02 20.24 2.14
N GLY A 348 -16.92 20.34 0.80
CA GLY A 348 -16.08 21.33 0.14
C GLY A 348 -16.45 22.77 0.49
N PHE A 349 -17.74 23.06 0.55
CA PHE A 349 -18.22 24.37 1.00
C PHE A 349 -17.73 24.69 2.41
N GLN A 350 -17.84 23.74 3.35
CA GLN A 350 -17.33 23.95 4.70
C GLN A 350 -15.79 24.08 4.71
N TRP A 351 -15.06 23.45 3.80
CA TRP A 351 -13.61 23.57 3.72
C TRP A 351 -13.15 24.95 3.24
N ARG A 352 -13.85 25.54 2.25
CA ARG A 352 -13.44 26.78 1.59
C ARG A 352 -14.19 28.02 2.09
N HIS A 353 -15.38 27.85 2.65
CA HIS A 353 -16.34 28.90 2.97
C HIS A 353 -17.02 28.69 4.34
N PHE A 354 -16.28 28.19 5.34
CA PHE A 354 -16.85 27.86 6.65
C PHE A 354 -17.56 29.06 7.28
N GLY A 355 -18.84 28.91 7.64
CA GLY A 355 -19.65 29.97 8.24
C GLY A 355 -20.22 31.01 7.25
N ALA A 356 -19.97 30.87 5.94
CA ALA A 356 -20.67 31.66 4.93
C ALA A 356 -22.16 31.28 4.86
N ARG A 357 -23.03 32.24 4.55
CA ARG A 357 -24.45 31.97 4.35
C ARG A 357 -24.67 31.31 2.99
N TYR A 358 -25.04 30.03 2.98
CA TYR A 358 -25.39 29.33 1.77
C TYR A 358 -26.69 29.88 1.15
N THR A 359 -26.71 30.07 -0.18
CA THR A 359 -27.90 30.36 -0.97
C THR A 359 -28.25 29.18 -1.87
N ASP A 360 -27.39 28.90 -2.85
CA ASP A 360 -27.53 27.84 -3.85
C ASP A 360 -26.16 27.43 -4.41
N MET A 361 -26.14 26.37 -5.24
CA MET A 361 -24.92 25.82 -5.82
C MET A 361 -24.30 26.65 -6.97
N HIS A 362 -24.94 27.73 -7.41
CA HIS A 362 -24.49 28.58 -8.53
C HIS A 362 -23.86 29.90 -8.06
N ALA A 363 -24.10 30.28 -6.81
CA ALA A 363 -23.56 31.50 -6.23
C ALA A 363 -22.02 31.49 -6.11
N ASP A 364 -21.41 32.66 -6.25
CA ASP A 364 -19.98 32.87 -6.00
C ASP A 364 -19.73 33.14 -4.52
N TYR A 365 -19.07 32.19 -3.85
CA TYR A 365 -18.70 32.28 -2.44
C TYR A 365 -17.25 32.76 -2.23
N THR A 366 -16.56 33.21 -3.29
CA THR A 366 -15.17 33.70 -3.18
C THR A 366 -15.05 34.80 -2.12
N GLY A 367 -14.13 34.62 -1.18
CA GLY A 367 -13.90 35.55 -0.08
C GLY A 367 -14.97 35.55 1.02
N GLN A 368 -15.99 34.69 0.93
CA GLN A 368 -17.00 34.52 1.97
C GLN A 368 -16.62 33.38 2.93
N GLY A 369 -16.92 33.57 4.22
CA GLY A 369 -16.61 32.60 5.26
C GLY A 369 -15.11 32.50 5.55
N PHE A 370 -14.70 31.37 6.10
CA PHE A 370 -13.29 31.07 6.41
C PHE A 370 -12.79 29.90 5.56
N ASP A 371 -11.72 30.13 4.80
CA ASP A 371 -11.05 29.11 3.99
C ASP A 371 -10.08 28.30 4.87
N GLN A 372 -10.60 27.23 5.45
CA GLN A 372 -9.83 26.34 6.32
C GLN A 372 -8.72 25.61 5.57
N LEU A 373 -8.92 25.28 4.29
CA LEU A 373 -7.93 24.54 3.51
C LEU A 373 -6.67 25.38 3.24
N LEU A 374 -6.86 26.65 2.89
CA LEU A 374 -5.73 27.57 2.72
C LEU A 374 -5.04 27.90 4.05
N ASP A 375 -5.80 28.08 5.15
CA ASP A 375 -5.23 28.26 6.49
C ASP A 375 -4.41 27.04 6.95
N VAL A 376 -4.87 25.82 6.66
CA VAL A 376 -4.10 24.59 6.91
C VAL A 376 -2.77 24.61 6.14
N ILE A 377 -2.80 24.94 4.85
CA ILE A 377 -1.58 24.99 4.01
C ILE A 377 -0.63 26.08 4.51
N ASP A 378 -1.15 27.26 4.86
CA ASP A 378 -0.37 28.36 5.39
C ASP A 378 0.34 27.95 6.69
N LYS A 379 -0.40 27.37 7.65
CA LYS A 379 0.19 26.88 8.91
C LYS A 379 1.24 25.81 8.68
N ILE A 380 1.01 24.86 7.76
CA ILE A 380 2.02 23.84 7.45
C ILE A 380 3.31 24.46 6.93
N LYS A 381 3.22 25.50 6.08
CA LYS A 381 4.39 26.18 5.50
C LYS A 381 5.10 27.10 6.50
N ASN A 382 4.33 27.85 7.29
CA ASN A 382 4.83 29.00 8.05
C ASN A 382 4.88 28.77 9.56
N ASN A 383 4.13 27.80 10.09
CA ASN A 383 4.09 27.45 11.51
C ASN A 383 3.86 25.94 11.73
N PRO A 384 4.76 25.06 11.23
CA PRO A 384 4.53 23.61 11.17
C PRO A 384 4.35 22.92 12.53
N ASP A 385 4.88 23.51 13.61
CA ASP A 385 4.74 22.99 14.99
C ASP A 385 3.37 23.35 15.62
N ASP A 386 2.50 24.06 14.90
CA ASP A 386 1.17 24.41 15.38
C ASP A 386 0.32 23.15 15.61
N ARG A 387 -0.36 23.10 16.75
CA ARG A 387 -1.21 21.97 17.15
C ARG A 387 -2.67 22.12 16.68
N ARG A 388 -2.98 23.17 15.93
CA ARG A 388 -4.32 23.59 15.47
C ARG A 388 -4.40 23.62 13.93
N ILE A 389 -3.62 22.77 13.26
CA ILE A 389 -3.71 22.55 11.82
C ILE A 389 -4.90 21.59 11.59
N ILE A 390 -6.10 22.15 11.48
CA ILE A 390 -7.37 21.43 11.54
C ILE A 390 -8.25 21.83 10.36
N LEU A 391 -8.99 20.85 9.83
CA LEU A 391 -10.01 21.01 8.81
C LEU A 391 -11.31 20.35 9.28
N SER A 392 -12.41 21.11 9.36
CA SER A 392 -13.71 20.61 9.82
C SER A 392 -14.81 20.81 8.77
N ALA A 393 -15.55 19.75 8.48
CA ALA A 393 -16.81 19.83 7.74
C ALA A 393 -18.04 19.90 8.67
N TRP A 394 -17.87 19.73 9.99
CA TRP A 394 -19.01 19.71 10.91
C TRP A 394 -19.41 21.13 11.34
N ASN A 395 -20.49 21.64 10.74
CA ASN A 395 -21.09 22.92 11.12
C ASN A 395 -22.53 22.70 11.63
N PRO A 396 -22.77 22.72 12.95
CA PRO A 396 -24.10 22.49 13.53
C PRO A 396 -25.21 23.41 13.00
N SER A 397 -24.87 24.66 12.65
CA SER A 397 -25.84 25.64 12.13
C SER A 397 -26.34 25.28 10.72
N ASP A 398 -25.52 24.61 9.92
CA ASP A 398 -25.81 24.29 8.52
C ASP A 398 -26.31 22.85 8.31
N LEU A 399 -26.28 21.98 9.33
CA LEU A 399 -26.61 20.55 9.16
C LEU A 399 -27.98 20.30 8.53
N LYS A 400 -28.98 21.15 8.82
CA LYS A 400 -30.33 21.05 8.25
C LYS A 400 -30.43 21.53 6.80
N LEU A 401 -29.39 22.20 6.30
CA LEU A 401 -29.30 22.68 4.93
C LEU A 401 -28.63 21.65 4.02
N MET A 402 -27.90 20.69 4.57
CA MET A 402 -27.11 19.71 3.83
C MET A 402 -27.98 18.54 3.38
N ALA A 403 -27.81 18.09 2.15
CA ALA A 403 -28.46 16.88 1.65
C ALA A 403 -28.03 15.64 2.46
N LEU A 404 -26.75 15.59 2.85
CA LEU A 404 -26.23 14.56 3.74
C LEU A 404 -25.22 15.17 4.73
N PRO A 405 -25.44 15.05 6.05
CA PRO A 405 -24.48 15.50 7.04
C PRO A 405 -23.11 14.80 6.86
N PRO A 406 -21.98 15.53 6.98
CA PRO A 406 -20.66 14.97 6.72
C PRO A 406 -20.35 13.69 7.51
N CYS A 407 -19.91 12.64 6.80
CA CYS A 407 -19.48 11.39 7.41
C CYS A 407 -18.05 11.53 7.95
N HIS A 408 -17.10 11.91 7.09
CA HIS A 408 -15.74 12.31 7.46
C HIS A 408 -15.74 13.81 7.75
N MET A 409 -15.72 14.15 9.04
CA MET A 409 -16.15 15.46 9.48
C MET A 409 -15.02 16.35 10.03
N PHE A 410 -13.88 15.75 10.34
CA PHE A 410 -12.77 16.43 11.01
C PHE A 410 -11.45 15.77 10.61
N ALA A 411 -10.45 16.57 10.27
CA ALA A 411 -9.08 16.12 10.06
C ALA A 411 -8.10 17.05 10.77
N GLN A 412 -7.05 16.45 11.35
CA GLN A 412 -5.92 17.16 11.93
C GLN A 412 -4.64 16.75 11.22
N PHE A 413 -3.80 17.73 10.90
CA PHE A 413 -2.50 17.51 10.30
C PHE A 413 -1.38 17.67 11.33
N TYR A 414 -0.27 16.99 11.08
CA TYR A 414 0.90 16.99 11.96
C TYR A 414 2.17 16.97 11.12
N VAL A 415 3.05 17.95 11.33
CA VAL A 415 4.35 18.03 10.67
C VAL A 415 5.43 17.58 11.65
N ALA A 416 6.29 16.66 11.24
CA ALA A 416 7.49 16.30 11.97
C ALA A 416 8.54 15.69 11.06
N ASN A 417 9.82 15.98 11.29
CA ASN A 417 10.95 15.39 10.57
C ASN A 417 10.87 15.53 9.03
N GLY A 418 10.31 16.64 8.53
CA GLY A 418 10.09 16.87 7.10
C GLY A 418 8.91 16.08 6.50
N GLU A 419 8.08 15.47 7.34
CA GLU A 419 6.92 14.67 6.93
C GLU A 419 5.60 15.29 7.40
N LEU A 420 4.55 15.12 6.59
CA LEU A 420 3.17 15.51 6.93
C LEU A 420 2.30 14.27 7.13
N SER A 421 1.69 14.15 8.31
CA SER A 421 0.70 13.12 8.62
C SER A 421 -0.69 13.74 8.76
N CYS A 422 -1.73 12.92 8.55
CA CYS A 422 -3.13 13.31 8.71
C CYS A 422 -3.88 12.29 9.57
N GLN A 423 -4.62 12.77 10.57
CA GLN A 423 -5.61 11.98 11.30
C GLN A 423 -7.02 12.48 10.94
N MET A 424 -7.86 11.60 10.41
CA MET A 424 -9.25 11.92 10.05
C MET A 424 -10.23 11.16 10.93
N TYR A 425 -11.23 11.86 11.45
CA TYR A 425 -12.37 11.30 12.18
C TYR A 425 -13.61 11.20 11.30
N GLN A 426 -14.10 9.97 11.15
CA GLN A 426 -15.32 9.63 10.43
C GLN A 426 -16.38 9.13 11.40
N ARG A 427 -17.45 9.91 11.62
CA ARG A 427 -18.49 9.58 12.61
C ARG A 427 -19.30 8.32 12.25
N SER A 428 -19.41 8.02 10.96
CA SER A 428 -20.22 6.92 10.42
C SER A 428 -19.51 6.35 9.19
N ALA A 429 -19.19 5.07 9.25
CA ALA A 429 -18.22 4.42 8.39
C ALA A 429 -18.75 3.10 7.85
N ASP A 430 -19.34 3.17 6.66
CA ASP A 430 -19.71 1.99 5.88
C ASP A 430 -18.44 1.26 5.44
N MET A 431 -18.17 0.12 6.07
CA MET A 431 -17.00 -0.71 5.78
C MET A 431 -17.09 -1.37 4.39
N GLY A 432 -18.28 -1.52 3.81
CA GLY A 432 -18.52 -2.12 2.51
C GLY A 432 -18.11 -1.21 1.36
N LEU A 433 -18.62 0.02 1.34
CA LEU A 433 -18.42 0.97 0.24
C LEU A 433 -17.56 2.18 0.65
N GLY A 434 -17.98 2.89 1.70
CA GLY A 434 -17.42 4.19 2.08
C GLY A 434 -15.97 4.14 2.53
N VAL A 435 -15.62 3.27 3.48
CA VAL A 435 -14.28 3.24 4.11
C VAL A 435 -13.15 3.02 3.11
N PRO A 436 -13.20 2.05 2.17
CA PRO A 436 -12.18 1.93 1.11
C PRO A 436 -11.98 3.21 0.30
N PHE A 437 -13.07 3.94 0.03
CA PHE A 437 -13.05 5.21 -0.70
C PHE A 437 -12.43 6.32 0.17
N ASN A 438 -12.82 6.42 1.44
CA ASN A 438 -12.35 7.45 2.36
C ASN A 438 -10.89 7.26 2.77
N ILE A 439 -10.39 6.02 2.87
CA ILE A 439 -8.95 5.74 3.05
C ILE A 439 -8.15 6.36 1.91
N ALA A 440 -8.55 6.07 0.66
CA ALA A 440 -7.87 6.58 -0.51
C ALA A 440 -8.00 8.12 -0.63
N SER A 441 -9.18 8.67 -0.35
CA SER A 441 -9.45 10.12 -0.47
C SER A 441 -8.57 10.95 0.49
N TYR A 442 -8.52 10.60 1.77
CA TYR A 442 -7.70 11.36 2.73
C TYR A 442 -6.21 11.02 2.67
N ALA A 443 -5.83 9.81 2.25
CA ALA A 443 -4.45 9.55 1.88
C ALA A 443 -4.01 10.43 0.70
N LEU A 444 -4.86 10.59 -0.32
CA LEU A 444 -4.60 11.46 -1.47
C LEU A 444 -4.51 12.93 -1.05
N LEU A 445 -5.44 13.42 -0.23
CA LEU A 445 -5.39 14.78 0.33
C LEU A 445 -4.07 15.02 1.07
N THR A 446 -3.65 14.05 1.91
CA THR A 446 -2.38 14.13 2.64
C THR A 446 -1.20 14.22 1.67
N CYS A 447 -1.18 13.41 0.61
CA CYS A 447 -0.13 13.46 -0.40
C CYS A 447 -0.12 14.79 -1.19
N ILE A 448 -1.29 15.33 -1.55
CA ILE A 448 -1.42 16.63 -2.24
C ILE A 448 -0.89 17.76 -1.35
N VAL A 449 -1.35 17.82 -0.09
CA VAL A 449 -0.94 18.87 0.85
C VAL A 449 0.56 18.76 1.16
N SER A 450 1.09 17.54 1.33
CA SER A 450 2.53 17.32 1.48
C SER A 450 3.29 17.89 0.28
N HIS A 451 2.84 17.58 -0.93
CA HIS A 451 3.47 18.00 -2.18
C HIS A 451 3.49 19.52 -2.38
N VAL A 452 2.38 20.22 -2.14
CA VAL A 452 2.33 21.70 -2.27
C VAL A 452 3.05 22.44 -1.15
N CYS A 453 3.40 21.75 -0.07
CA CYS A 453 4.17 22.25 1.06
C CYS A 453 5.64 21.76 1.05
N ASP A 454 6.08 21.09 -0.01
CA ASP A 454 7.42 20.52 -0.15
C ASP A 454 7.83 19.59 1.03
N LEU A 455 6.87 18.81 1.54
CA LEU A 455 7.03 17.79 2.57
C LEU A 455 6.87 16.38 2.00
N VAL A 456 7.36 15.39 2.74
CA VAL A 456 7.15 13.97 2.44
C VAL A 456 5.85 13.47 3.08
N PRO A 457 5.00 12.68 2.40
CA PRO A 457 3.84 12.06 3.03
C PRO A 457 4.26 11.08 4.15
N GLY A 458 3.74 11.31 5.35
CA GLY A 458 3.97 10.49 6.55
C GLY A 458 2.90 9.41 6.73
N ASP A 459 2.04 9.59 7.73
CA ASP A 459 1.01 8.62 8.09
C ASP A 459 -0.40 9.14 7.77
N PHE A 460 -1.29 8.25 7.35
CA PHE A 460 -2.74 8.49 7.40
C PHE A 460 -3.37 7.64 8.51
N VAL A 461 -4.01 8.31 9.48
CA VAL A 461 -4.73 7.68 10.60
C VAL A 461 -6.22 7.87 10.42
N HIS A 462 -6.96 6.78 10.30
CA HIS A 462 -8.40 6.77 10.11
C HIS A 462 -9.09 6.37 11.41
N VAL A 463 -9.73 7.33 12.08
CA VAL A 463 -10.51 7.13 13.30
C VAL A 463 -11.98 7.01 12.92
N LEU A 464 -12.62 5.92 13.34
CA LEU A 464 -13.99 5.59 13.02
C LEU A 464 -14.85 5.67 14.29
N GLY A 465 -15.93 6.46 14.23
CA GLY A 465 -16.99 6.48 15.23
C GLY A 465 -17.80 5.19 15.15
N ASP A 466 -18.92 5.21 14.45
CA ASP A 466 -19.72 4.02 14.14
C ASP A 466 -19.19 3.34 12.87
N ALA A 467 -18.36 2.29 13.06
CA ALA A 467 -17.87 1.44 11.99
C ALA A 467 -18.84 0.28 11.79
N HIS A 468 -19.44 0.18 10.60
CA HIS A 468 -20.53 -0.76 10.37
C HIS A 468 -20.47 -1.47 9.04
N VAL A 469 -21.09 -2.65 9.01
CA VAL A 469 -21.37 -3.46 7.84
C VAL A 469 -22.87 -3.56 7.70
N TYR A 470 -23.41 -3.10 6.57
CA TYR A 470 -24.81 -3.36 6.23
C TYR A 470 -25.07 -4.86 6.13
N ARG A 471 -26.23 -5.32 6.61
CA ARG A 471 -26.59 -6.75 6.55
C ARG A 471 -26.55 -7.31 5.12
N THR A 472 -26.89 -6.49 4.14
CA THR A 472 -26.84 -6.83 2.70
C THR A 472 -25.41 -6.97 2.17
N HIS A 473 -24.40 -6.44 2.87
CA HIS A 473 -22.99 -6.49 2.47
C HIS A 473 -22.20 -7.62 3.15
N VAL A 474 -22.76 -8.32 4.14
CA VAL A 474 -22.07 -9.40 4.87
C VAL A 474 -21.52 -10.47 3.93
N ARG A 475 -22.36 -11.00 3.03
CA ARG A 475 -21.95 -12.04 2.08
C ARG A 475 -20.88 -11.53 1.07
N PRO A 476 -21.06 -10.38 0.39
CA PRO A 476 -20.00 -9.78 -0.42
C PRO A 476 -18.67 -9.57 0.32
N LEU A 477 -18.72 -9.13 1.58
CA LEU A 477 -17.51 -8.93 2.39
C LEU A 477 -16.87 -10.25 2.83
N GLN A 478 -17.65 -11.29 3.11
CA GLN A 478 -17.12 -12.64 3.33
C GLN A 478 -16.38 -13.17 2.10
N GLU A 479 -16.87 -12.87 0.89
CA GLU A 479 -16.13 -13.18 -0.35
C GLU A 479 -14.82 -12.38 -0.44
N GLN A 480 -14.85 -11.09 -0.11
CA GLN A 480 -13.66 -10.24 -0.08
C GLN A 480 -12.60 -10.78 0.89
N LEU A 481 -12.99 -11.26 2.07
CA LEU A 481 -12.10 -11.81 3.09
C LEU A 481 -11.34 -13.08 2.65
N GLN A 482 -11.82 -13.79 1.62
CA GLN A 482 -11.13 -14.96 1.05
C GLN A 482 -10.05 -14.57 0.02
N LYS A 483 -10.00 -13.31 -0.41
CA LYS A 483 -9.05 -12.82 -1.41
C LYS A 483 -7.78 -12.33 -0.70
N PRO A 484 -6.60 -12.90 -0.97
CA PRO A 484 -5.36 -12.42 -0.34
C PRO A 484 -5.02 -11.02 -0.87
N PRO A 485 -4.53 -10.11 -0.01
CA PRO A 485 -3.98 -8.83 -0.45
C PRO A 485 -2.86 -9.01 -1.48
N LYS A 486 -2.75 -8.03 -2.36
CA LYS A 486 -1.62 -7.81 -3.28
C LYS A 486 -0.93 -6.51 -2.86
N PRO A 487 0.31 -6.24 -3.32
CA PRO A 487 0.99 -4.99 -3.03
C PRO A 487 0.11 -3.78 -3.34
N PHE A 488 0.08 -2.82 -2.42
CA PHE A 488 -0.53 -1.52 -2.70
C PHE A 488 0.18 -0.81 -3.86
N PRO A 489 -0.54 0.00 -4.65
CA PRO A 489 0.06 0.76 -5.72
C PRO A 489 0.95 1.88 -5.18
N ILE A 490 1.77 2.46 -6.07
CA ILE A 490 2.53 3.68 -5.80
C ILE A 490 1.79 4.85 -6.46
N LEU A 491 1.55 5.92 -5.70
CA LEU A 491 1.01 7.16 -6.25
C LEU A 491 2.14 8.03 -6.82
N LYS A 492 1.96 8.51 -8.04
CA LYS A 492 2.78 9.56 -8.66
C LYS A 492 1.90 10.79 -8.88
N ILE A 493 2.39 11.93 -8.39
CA ILE A 493 1.77 13.25 -8.55
C ILE A 493 2.60 14.03 -9.57
N ASN A 494 1.94 14.81 -10.43
CA ASN A 494 2.62 15.72 -11.35
C ASN A 494 3.52 16.71 -10.58
N PRO A 495 4.86 16.68 -10.78
CA PRO A 495 5.78 17.48 -10.00
C PRO A 495 5.66 18.99 -10.25
N GLU A 496 5.09 19.41 -11.39
CA GLU A 496 4.97 20.81 -11.80
C GLU A 496 3.83 21.55 -11.06
N LYS A 497 2.87 20.82 -10.51
CA LYS A 497 1.71 21.40 -9.83
C LYS A 497 2.10 21.86 -8.43
N LYS A 498 2.06 23.17 -8.18
CA LYS A 498 2.44 23.76 -6.87
C LYS A 498 1.30 24.44 -6.12
N ASN A 499 0.14 24.56 -6.76
CA ASN A 499 -1.07 25.12 -6.17
C ASN A 499 -2.14 24.04 -6.03
N ILE A 500 -2.75 23.93 -4.85
CA ILE A 500 -3.81 22.96 -4.55
C ILE A 500 -5.02 23.08 -5.48
N ASP A 501 -5.33 24.29 -5.96
CA ASP A 501 -6.47 24.56 -6.85
C ASP A 501 -6.18 24.21 -8.31
N SER A 502 -4.92 23.91 -8.65
CA SER A 502 -4.50 23.67 -10.04
C SER A 502 -4.54 22.21 -10.48
N PHE A 503 -4.81 21.28 -9.56
CA PHE A 503 -4.79 19.85 -9.84
C PHE A 503 -6.00 19.40 -10.67
N VAL A 504 -5.74 18.52 -11.63
CA VAL A 504 -6.75 17.79 -12.40
C VAL A 504 -6.52 16.29 -12.26
N ALA A 505 -7.49 15.46 -12.63
CA ALA A 505 -7.38 14.01 -12.45
C ALA A 505 -6.18 13.38 -13.17
N ALA A 506 -5.75 13.95 -14.30
CA ALA A 506 -4.59 13.49 -15.05
C ALA A 506 -3.24 13.68 -14.32
N ASP A 507 -3.20 14.53 -13.29
CA ASP A 507 -2.00 14.76 -12.49
C ASP A 507 -1.68 13.62 -11.51
N PHE A 508 -2.55 12.60 -11.42
CA PHE A 508 -2.42 11.49 -10.49
C PHE A 508 -2.34 10.15 -11.22
N LYS A 509 -1.19 9.47 -11.11
CA LYS A 509 -0.97 8.16 -11.72
C LYS A 509 -0.72 7.10 -10.65
N LEU A 510 -1.43 5.99 -10.72
CA LEU A 510 -1.18 4.80 -9.91
C LEU A 510 -0.27 3.85 -10.68
N ILE A 511 0.86 3.49 -10.08
CA ILE A 511 1.79 2.49 -10.61
C ILE A 511 1.56 1.18 -9.86
N GLY A 512 1.30 0.10 -10.60
CA GLY A 512 1.18 -1.23 -10.01
C GLY A 512 -0.16 -1.55 -9.37
N TYR A 513 -1.25 -0.83 -9.68
CA TYR A 513 -2.57 -1.16 -9.15
C TYR A 513 -3.19 -2.34 -9.89
N ASP A 514 -3.14 -3.53 -9.27
CA ASP A 514 -3.70 -4.78 -9.80
C ASP A 514 -4.63 -5.44 -8.78
N PRO A 515 -5.79 -4.84 -8.47
CA PRO A 515 -6.71 -5.40 -7.50
C PRO A 515 -7.36 -6.69 -8.02
N HIS A 516 -7.94 -7.47 -7.12
CA HIS A 516 -8.96 -8.44 -7.47
C HIS A 516 -10.18 -7.76 -8.12
N GLN A 517 -11.04 -8.55 -8.76
CA GLN A 517 -12.23 -8.04 -9.43
C GLN A 517 -13.15 -7.26 -8.48
N LYS A 518 -13.94 -6.35 -9.07
CA LYS A 518 -14.98 -5.59 -8.37
C LYS A 518 -15.93 -6.56 -7.67
N ILE A 519 -16.34 -6.21 -6.45
CA ILE A 519 -17.41 -6.90 -5.72
C ILE A 519 -18.58 -5.93 -5.67
N GLU A 520 -19.72 -6.34 -6.21
CA GLU A 520 -20.92 -5.50 -6.24
C GLU A 520 -21.56 -5.40 -4.85
N MET A 521 -21.78 -4.18 -4.40
CA MET A 521 -22.49 -3.84 -3.16
C MET A 521 -23.40 -2.65 -3.46
N LYS A 522 -24.69 -2.78 -3.17
CA LYS A 522 -25.65 -1.69 -3.38
C LYS A 522 -25.55 -0.68 -2.24
N MET A 523 -25.56 0.61 -2.57
CA MET A 523 -25.65 1.67 -1.56
C MET A 523 -27.01 1.59 -0.84
N ALA A 524 -27.00 1.79 0.48
CA ALA A 524 -28.22 1.96 1.26
C ALA A 524 -28.60 3.44 1.24
N ILE A 525 -29.80 3.77 0.73
CA ILE A 525 -30.29 5.15 0.59
C ILE A 525 -31.14 5.50 1.80
#